data_AF-A0A7V6HHA5-F1
#
_entry.id   AF-A0A7V6HHA5-F1
#
_cell.length_a   1.000
_cell.length_b   1.000
_cell.length_c   1.000
_cell.angle_alpha   90.00
_cell.angle_beta   90.00
_cell.angle_gamma   90.00
#
_symmetry.space_group_name_H-M   'P 1'
#
loop_
_entity.id
_entity.type
_entity.pdbx_description
1 polymer ?
#
loop_
_entity_poly.entity_id
_entity_poly.type
_entity_poly.pdbx_seq_one_letter_code
_entity_poly.pdbx_strand_id
1 'polypeptide(L)'
;MKTKTKTLRLCVSASKKPRTVRLALVLGVVLSVCASAVGAGSADQVRLDLFFSTGCTECERVEQEVLPELEELFDGMYELVRHDMLQAETIPLLVAYQERCDNHDNGRVSIVVDHTVFLSGYEAIAAELLERVNAALEARQDPAWRMPQAPDLSEDEADEVVRRKASGLTFSVVALGGLLDGFNPCAISTLIFFMSVLAVARAAPRTRLLVG
;
A
#
# COMPACT_ATOMS: atom_id res chain seq x y z
N MET A 1 -59.19 -11.95 42.13
CA MET A 1 -59.13 -13.10 43.06
C MET A 1 -57.78 -13.02 43.78
N LYS A 2 -57.68 -12.61 45.06
CA LYS A 2 -57.81 -13.45 46.28
C LYS A 2 -56.92 -14.71 46.14
N THR A 3 -55.88 -14.96 46.92
CA THR A 3 -55.63 -14.81 48.38
C THR A 3 -54.13 -15.11 48.65
N LYS A 4 -53.40 -14.31 49.46
CA LYS A 4 -53.06 -14.54 50.89
C LYS A 4 -52.53 -15.96 51.18
N THR A 5 -51.34 -16.18 51.77
CA THR A 5 -51.03 -16.02 53.21
C THR A 5 -49.54 -16.46 53.38
N LYS A 6 -48.61 -15.66 53.94
CA LYS A 6 -48.23 -15.54 55.38
C LYS A 6 -47.78 -16.91 55.94
N THR A 7 -46.73 -17.13 56.72
CA THR A 7 -45.81 -16.37 57.60
C THR A 7 -44.75 -17.44 58.02
N LEU A 8 -43.56 -17.19 58.59
CA LEU A 8 -43.36 -16.75 59.97
C LEU A 8 -41.86 -16.93 60.37
N ARG A 9 -41.31 -15.89 61.03
CA ARG A 9 -40.29 -15.90 62.12
C ARG A 9 -38.84 -16.34 61.78
N LEU A 10 -37.77 -15.80 62.38
CA LEU A 10 -37.58 -15.07 63.64
C LEU A 10 -36.44 -14.04 63.52
N CYS A 11 -36.56 -12.96 64.31
CA CYS A 11 -35.55 -11.95 64.62
C CYS A 11 -34.32 -12.53 65.33
N VAL A 12 -33.13 -12.00 65.03
CA VAL A 12 -32.13 -11.58 66.05
C VAL A 12 -31.45 -10.30 65.56
N SER A 13 -31.49 -9.29 66.42
CA SER A 13 -30.82 -8.01 66.33
C SER A 13 -29.41 -8.11 66.91
N ALA A 14 -28.39 -7.47 66.32
CA ALA A 14 -27.32 -6.75 67.06
C ALA A 14 -26.18 -6.24 66.15
N SER A 15 -26.24 -4.94 65.87
CA SER A 15 -25.16 -3.95 66.01
C SER A 15 -23.71 -4.42 66.30
N LYS A 16 -22.76 -4.12 65.40
CA LYS A 16 -21.59 -3.23 65.64
C LYS A 16 -20.59 -3.26 64.47
N LYS A 17 -20.32 -2.08 63.87
CA LYS A 17 -19.05 -1.76 63.20
C LYS A 17 -17.97 -1.58 64.29
N PRO A 18 -16.69 -1.95 64.05
CA PRO A 18 -15.78 -0.99 63.43
C PRO A 18 -14.68 -1.58 62.52
N ARG A 19 -14.35 -0.78 61.49
CA ARG A 19 -13.00 -0.46 60.98
C ARG A 19 -11.85 -1.41 61.35
N THR A 20 -11.26 -2.07 60.34
CA THR A 20 -9.83 -2.00 59.93
C THR A 20 -9.59 -3.02 58.79
N VAL A 21 -9.39 -2.55 57.56
CA VAL A 21 -8.11 -2.50 56.83
C VAL A 21 -7.39 -3.86 56.68
N ARG A 22 -7.50 -4.38 55.45
CA ARG A 22 -6.54 -5.21 54.68
C ARG A 22 -6.10 -6.56 55.28
N LEU A 23 -6.60 -7.65 54.67
CA LEU A 23 -5.75 -8.77 54.30
C LEU A 23 -6.35 -9.50 53.10
N ALA A 24 -5.58 -9.62 52.03
CA ALA A 24 -5.95 -10.28 50.78
C ALA A 24 -5.93 -11.81 50.95
N LEU A 25 -6.90 -12.51 50.36
CA LEU A 25 -6.72 -13.90 49.94
C LEU A 25 -7.74 -14.26 48.84
N VAL A 26 -7.27 -14.19 47.60
CA VAL A 26 -7.48 -15.11 46.47
C VAL A 26 -8.72 -16.02 46.53
N LEU A 27 -9.72 -15.78 45.66
CA LEU A 27 -10.38 -16.84 44.89
C LEU A 27 -11.33 -16.25 43.82
N GLY A 28 -11.23 -16.70 42.57
CA GLY A 28 -12.29 -16.54 41.58
C GLY A 28 -11.89 -16.11 40.16
N VAL A 29 -10.78 -16.61 39.62
CA VAL A 29 -10.52 -16.57 38.16
C VAL A 29 -11.35 -17.68 37.50
N VAL A 30 -12.55 -17.37 37.01
CA VAL A 30 -13.22 -18.13 35.92
C VAL A 30 -14.24 -17.20 35.25
N LEU A 31 -13.84 -16.45 34.22
CA LEU A 31 -14.65 -16.18 33.02
C LEU A 31 -13.87 -15.24 32.09
N SER A 32 -13.46 -15.77 30.94
CA SER A 32 -13.30 -15.11 29.63
C SER A 32 -12.12 -15.75 28.89
N VAL A 33 -12.31 -16.99 28.46
CA VAL A 33 -11.54 -17.59 27.37
C VAL A 33 -12.45 -17.51 26.15
N CYS A 34 -12.29 -16.42 25.39
CA CYS A 34 -12.59 -16.29 23.96
C CYS A 34 -11.85 -15.02 23.52
N ALA A 35 -10.52 -15.04 23.62
CA ALA A 35 -9.68 -14.11 22.86
C ALA A 35 -9.49 -14.76 21.49
N SER A 36 -10.21 -14.24 20.50
CA SER A 36 -10.03 -14.56 19.10
C SER A 36 -8.56 -14.46 18.73
N ALA A 37 -8.00 -15.52 18.16
CA ALA A 37 -6.75 -15.46 17.45
C ALA A 37 -6.97 -14.66 16.15
N VAL A 38 -6.99 -13.34 16.25
CA VAL A 38 -6.80 -12.44 15.11
C VAL A 38 -5.31 -12.12 15.10
N GLY A 39 -4.56 -12.80 14.24
CA GLY A 39 -3.12 -12.60 14.13
C GLY A 39 -2.32 -13.78 13.57
N ALA A 40 -2.82 -14.47 12.54
CA ALA A 40 -1.95 -15.15 11.58
C ALA A 40 -1.81 -14.21 10.38
N GLY A 41 -1.01 -13.15 10.55
CA GLY A 41 -0.85 -12.10 9.54
C GLY A 41 0.11 -12.51 8.42
N SER A 42 -0.32 -12.25 7.19
CA SER A 42 0.47 -12.19 5.94
C SER A 42 1.12 -13.47 5.40
N ALA A 43 1.49 -14.46 6.21
CA ALA A 43 2.27 -15.61 5.70
C ALA A 43 1.47 -16.55 4.77
N ASP A 44 0.15 -16.54 4.88
CA ASP A 44 -0.74 -17.45 4.13
C ASP A 44 -1.31 -16.81 2.85
N GLN A 45 -1.15 -15.49 2.69
CA GLN A 45 -1.68 -14.76 1.54
C GLN A 45 -0.64 -14.67 0.42
N VAL A 46 -1.12 -14.68 -0.83
CA VAL A 46 -0.30 -14.36 -2.01
C VAL A 46 0.00 -12.87 -2.03
N ARG A 47 1.28 -12.50 -2.13
CA ARG A 47 1.68 -11.10 -2.20
C ARG A 47 1.65 -10.62 -3.65
N LEU A 48 0.87 -9.57 -3.91
CA LEU A 48 0.78 -8.91 -5.22
C LEU A 48 1.28 -7.48 -5.12
N ASP A 49 2.42 -7.17 -5.73
CA ASP A 49 2.92 -5.79 -5.83
C ASP A 49 2.53 -5.21 -7.20
N LEU A 50 1.51 -4.34 -7.23
CA LEU A 50 1.00 -3.64 -8.42
C LEU A 50 1.70 -2.29 -8.59
N PHE A 51 2.41 -2.14 -9.71
CA PHE A 51 3.03 -0.90 -10.15
C PHE A 51 2.14 -0.22 -11.19
N PHE A 52 1.72 1.01 -10.89
CA PHE A 52 0.77 1.75 -11.71
C PHE A 52 1.09 3.26 -11.72
N SER A 53 0.42 4.01 -12.60
CA SER A 53 0.49 5.47 -12.62
C SER A 53 -0.89 6.07 -12.89
N THR A 54 -1.14 7.28 -12.38
CA THR A 54 -2.42 7.97 -12.61
C THR A 54 -2.54 8.37 -14.10
N GLY A 55 -3.71 8.12 -14.72
CA GLY A 55 -3.96 8.43 -16.14
C GLY A 55 -3.44 7.39 -17.13
N CYS A 56 -3.08 6.21 -16.63
CA CYS A 56 -2.61 5.07 -17.43
C CYS A 56 -3.80 4.21 -17.89
N THR A 57 -4.07 4.18 -19.20
CA THR A 57 -5.18 3.41 -19.78
C THR A 57 -5.07 1.91 -19.53
N GLU A 58 -3.86 1.33 -19.59
CA GLU A 58 -3.68 -0.11 -19.30
C GLU A 58 -3.94 -0.43 -17.82
N CYS A 59 -3.56 0.48 -16.91
CA CYS A 59 -3.78 0.34 -15.48
C CYS A 59 -5.27 0.35 -15.17
N GLU A 60 -6.02 1.28 -15.75
CA GLU A 60 -7.49 1.35 -15.64
C GLU A 60 -8.16 0.08 -16.15
N ARG A 61 -7.67 -0.49 -17.27
CA ARG A 61 -8.19 -1.76 -17.79
C ARG A 61 -7.92 -2.94 -16.85
N VAL A 62 -6.72 -3.05 -16.28
CA VAL A 62 -6.44 -4.08 -15.26
C VAL A 62 -7.39 -3.94 -14.07
N GLU A 63 -7.65 -2.72 -13.60
CA GLU A 63 -8.57 -2.45 -12.49
C GLU A 63 -10.04 -2.79 -12.79
N GLN A 64 -10.46 -2.63 -14.04
CA GLN A 64 -11.86 -2.85 -14.45
C GLN A 64 -12.14 -4.26 -14.93
N GLU A 65 -11.16 -4.91 -15.54
CA GLU A 65 -11.33 -6.20 -16.22
C GLU A 65 -10.74 -7.36 -15.41
N VAL A 66 -9.55 -7.18 -14.80
CA VAL A 66 -8.80 -8.29 -14.19
C VAL A 66 -8.96 -8.36 -12.67
N LEU A 67 -8.81 -7.22 -11.97
CA LEU A 67 -8.91 -7.20 -10.51
C LEU A 67 -10.28 -7.64 -9.96
N PRO A 68 -11.42 -7.34 -10.60
CA PRO A 68 -12.72 -7.82 -10.11
C PRO A 68 -12.84 -9.35 -10.19
N GLU A 69 -12.31 -9.97 -11.25
CA GLU A 69 -12.30 -11.44 -11.38
C GLU A 69 -11.34 -12.08 -10.36
N LEU A 70 -10.18 -11.46 -10.14
CA LEU A 70 -9.24 -11.87 -9.08
C LEU A 70 -9.91 -11.83 -7.70
N GLU A 71 -10.64 -10.77 -7.38
CA GLU A 71 -11.38 -10.64 -6.12
C GLU A 71 -12.47 -11.72 -5.98
N GLU A 72 -13.26 -11.96 -7.03
CA GLU A 72 -14.33 -12.96 -7.00
C GLU A 72 -13.80 -14.37 -6.72
N LEU A 73 -12.65 -14.72 -7.29
CA LEU A 73 -12.06 -16.05 -7.18
C LEU A 73 -11.15 -16.21 -5.96
N PHE A 74 -10.48 -15.15 -5.52
CA PHE A 74 -9.40 -15.21 -4.53
C PHE A 74 -9.58 -14.27 -3.33
N ASP A 75 -10.80 -13.79 -3.05
CA ASP A 75 -11.10 -12.93 -1.89
C ASP A 75 -10.46 -13.46 -0.58
N GLY A 76 -9.75 -12.58 0.11
CA GLY A 76 -9.04 -12.87 1.35
C GLY A 76 -7.79 -13.77 1.23
N MET A 77 -7.46 -14.29 0.04
CA MET A 77 -6.31 -15.17 -0.20
C MET A 77 -5.07 -14.44 -0.74
N TYR A 78 -5.18 -13.15 -1.05
CA TYR A 78 -4.06 -12.32 -1.50
C TYR A 78 -4.00 -10.98 -0.76
N GLU A 79 -2.81 -10.38 -0.75
CA GLU A 79 -2.56 -9.02 -0.32
C GLU A 79 -2.08 -8.21 -1.53
N LEU A 80 -2.88 -7.23 -1.96
CA LEU A 80 -2.51 -6.31 -3.03
C LEU A 80 -1.88 -5.04 -2.46
N VAL A 81 -0.61 -4.82 -2.78
CA VAL A 81 0.10 -3.58 -2.46
C VAL A 81 0.35 -2.78 -3.70
N ARG A 82 -0.02 -1.50 -3.61
CA ARG A 82 -0.01 -0.55 -4.71
C ARG A 82 1.21 0.35 -4.62
N HIS A 83 1.96 0.41 -5.71
CA HIS A 83 3.15 1.21 -5.88
C HIS A 83 2.90 2.23 -6.98
N ASP A 84 2.80 3.50 -6.60
CA ASP A 84 2.58 4.61 -7.54
C ASP A 84 3.92 5.03 -8.16
N MET A 85 4.05 4.83 -9.47
CA MET A 85 5.24 5.17 -10.26
C MET A 85 5.49 6.68 -10.36
N LEU A 86 4.58 7.52 -9.88
CA LEU A 86 4.82 8.96 -9.71
C LEU A 86 5.71 9.27 -8.49
N GLN A 87 5.86 8.33 -7.56
CA GLN A 87 6.79 8.43 -6.44
C GLN A 87 8.17 7.94 -6.88
N ALA A 88 9.20 8.76 -6.69
CA ALA A 88 10.55 8.45 -7.18
C ALA A 88 11.13 7.22 -6.47
N GLU A 89 10.75 6.99 -5.22
CA GLU A 89 11.19 5.91 -4.34
C GLU A 89 10.69 4.53 -4.81
N THR A 90 9.65 4.49 -5.65
CA THR A 90 9.11 3.25 -6.24
C THR A 90 9.98 2.72 -7.38
N ILE A 91 10.67 3.60 -8.11
CA ILE A 91 11.44 3.22 -9.31
C ILE A 91 12.54 2.19 -8.98
N PRO A 92 13.38 2.35 -7.95
CA PRO A 92 14.39 1.36 -7.59
C PRO A 92 13.80 -0.03 -7.33
N LEU A 93 12.66 -0.09 -6.63
CA LEU A 93 11.98 -1.35 -6.32
C LEU A 93 11.52 -2.08 -7.59
N LEU A 94 10.92 -1.37 -8.55
CA LEU A 94 10.53 -1.95 -9.83
C LEU A 94 11.74 -2.54 -10.55
N VAL A 95 12.86 -1.79 -10.60
CA VAL A 95 14.09 -2.25 -11.26
C VAL A 95 14.65 -3.49 -10.59
N ALA A 96 14.64 -3.54 -9.26
CA ALA A 96 15.12 -4.72 -8.53
C ALA A 96 14.26 -5.96 -8.82
N TYR A 97 12.95 -5.80 -9.02
CA TYR A 97 12.10 -6.90 -9.50
C TYR A 97 12.39 -7.30 -10.94
N GLN A 98 12.59 -6.33 -11.84
CA GLN A 98 12.96 -6.60 -13.23
C GLN A 98 14.28 -7.39 -13.32
N GLU A 99 15.31 -6.97 -12.56
CA GLU A 99 16.60 -7.66 -12.48
C GLU A 99 16.46 -9.06 -11.85
N ARG A 100 15.71 -9.19 -10.75
CA ARG A 100 15.48 -10.49 -10.08
C ARG A 100 14.78 -11.49 -10.99
N CYS A 101 13.75 -11.05 -11.70
CA CYS A 101 12.91 -11.92 -12.52
C CYS A 101 13.44 -12.09 -13.95
N ASP A 102 14.59 -11.47 -14.28
CA ASP A 102 15.16 -11.40 -15.63
C ASP A 102 14.12 -10.95 -16.67
N ASN A 103 13.26 -10.01 -16.27
CA ASN A 103 12.20 -9.45 -17.12
C ASN A 103 12.39 -7.95 -17.22
N HIS A 104 12.77 -7.49 -18.41
CA HIS A 104 13.03 -6.07 -18.71
C HIS A 104 11.95 -5.43 -19.58
N ASP A 105 10.78 -6.07 -19.69
CA ASP A 105 9.63 -5.49 -20.36
C ASP A 105 9.18 -4.23 -19.62
N ASN A 106 8.75 -3.23 -20.40
CA ASN A 106 8.38 -1.91 -19.91
C ASN A 106 6.91 -1.61 -20.23
N GLY A 107 6.01 -2.54 -19.86
CA GLY A 107 4.57 -2.30 -19.85
C GLY A 107 4.19 -1.13 -18.95
N ARG A 108 3.03 -0.50 -19.20
CA ARG A 108 2.59 0.68 -18.44
C ARG A 108 2.07 0.37 -17.04
N VAL A 109 1.74 -0.90 -16.82
CA VAL A 109 1.31 -1.50 -15.56
C VAL A 109 2.15 -2.76 -15.35
N SER A 110 2.44 -3.13 -14.12
CA SER A 110 3.09 -4.41 -13.82
C SER A 110 2.61 -4.97 -12.50
N ILE A 111 2.51 -6.30 -12.39
CA ILE A 111 2.19 -6.99 -11.13
C ILE A 111 3.29 -8.02 -10.86
N VAL A 112 3.80 -8.01 -9.63
CA VAL A 112 4.72 -9.03 -9.14
C VAL A 112 4.00 -9.97 -8.19
N VAL A 113 4.02 -11.27 -8.48
CA VAL A 113 3.45 -12.32 -7.64
C VAL A 113 4.56 -12.91 -6.77
N ASP A 114 4.37 -12.90 -5.45
CA ASP A 114 5.28 -13.45 -4.43
C ASP A 114 6.76 -13.09 -4.64
N HIS A 115 7.01 -11.87 -5.09
CA HIS A 115 8.35 -11.35 -5.32
C HIS A 115 9.21 -12.17 -6.31
N THR A 116 8.59 -13.02 -7.14
CA THR A 116 9.28 -14.01 -7.99
C THR A 116 8.79 -14.06 -9.44
N VAL A 117 7.52 -13.71 -9.70
CA VAL A 117 6.97 -13.68 -11.06
C VAL A 117 6.61 -12.25 -11.43
N PHE A 118 7.20 -11.74 -12.50
CA PHE A 118 6.96 -10.38 -13.00
C PHE A 118 6.08 -10.40 -14.25
N LEU A 119 4.85 -9.88 -14.14
CA LEU A 119 3.92 -9.73 -15.26
C LEU A 119 3.92 -8.27 -15.71
N SER A 120 4.34 -8.01 -16.96
CA SER A 120 4.45 -6.66 -17.51
C SER A 120 3.37 -6.38 -18.56
N GLY A 121 2.63 -5.29 -18.36
CA GLY A 121 1.57 -4.84 -19.27
C GLY A 121 0.26 -5.60 -19.10
N TYR A 122 -0.80 -5.02 -19.70
CA TYR A 122 -2.15 -5.56 -19.60
C TYR A 122 -2.26 -7.03 -20.07
N GLU A 123 -1.68 -7.36 -21.24
CA GLU A 123 -1.87 -8.68 -21.86
C GLU A 123 -1.32 -9.82 -21.00
N ALA A 124 -0.11 -9.66 -20.44
CA ALA A 124 0.49 -10.67 -19.57
C ALA A 124 -0.30 -10.80 -18.26
N ILE A 125 -0.75 -9.68 -17.69
CA ILE A 125 -1.55 -9.68 -16.46
C ILE A 125 -2.89 -10.38 -16.69
N ALA A 126 -3.61 -10.03 -17.75
CA ALA A 126 -4.91 -10.62 -18.05
C ALA A 126 -4.81 -12.13 -18.39
N ALA A 127 -3.73 -12.55 -19.04
CA ALA A 127 -3.54 -13.94 -19.43
C ALA A 127 -3.10 -14.84 -18.27
N GLU A 128 -2.25 -14.35 -17.37
CA GLU A 128 -1.51 -15.23 -16.45
C GLU A 128 -1.83 -14.99 -14.96
N LEU A 129 -2.34 -13.82 -14.55
CA LEU A 129 -2.40 -13.46 -13.12
C LEU A 129 -3.14 -14.48 -12.27
N LEU A 130 -4.33 -14.92 -12.69
CA LEU A 130 -5.16 -15.86 -11.95
C LEU A 130 -4.48 -17.23 -11.80
N GLU A 131 -3.83 -17.72 -12.87
CA GLU A 131 -3.07 -18.97 -12.84
C GLU A 131 -1.87 -18.86 -11.89
N ARG A 132 -1.14 -17.74 -11.93
CA ARG A 132 0.02 -17.51 -11.05
C ARG A 132 -0.38 -17.43 -9.59
N VAL A 133 -1.51 -16.79 -9.28
CA VAL A 133 -2.05 -16.74 -7.91
C VAL A 133 -2.46 -18.13 -7.44
N ASN A 134 -3.16 -18.91 -8.26
CA ASN A 134 -3.52 -20.29 -7.91
C ASN A 134 -2.28 -21.15 -7.66
N ALA A 135 -1.27 -21.09 -8.53
CA ALA A 135 -0.01 -21.82 -8.36
C ALA A 135 0.74 -21.41 -7.07
N ALA A 136 0.70 -20.14 -6.71
CA ALA A 136 1.27 -19.63 -5.47
C ALA A 136 0.54 -20.15 -4.23
N LEU A 137 -0.79 -20.29 -4.28
CA LEU A 137 -1.59 -20.90 -3.21
C LEU A 137 -1.33 -22.41 -3.09
N GLU A 138 -1.17 -23.11 -4.22
CA GLU A 138 -0.81 -24.53 -4.21
C GLU A 138 0.57 -24.77 -3.59
N ALA A 139 1.56 -23.94 -3.94
CA ALA A 139 2.91 -24.04 -3.38
C ALA A 139 2.94 -23.86 -1.85
N ARG A 140 2.05 -23.02 -1.29
CA ARG A 140 1.89 -22.80 0.16
C ARG A 140 1.37 -24.02 0.92
N GLN A 141 0.77 -25.00 0.24
CA GLN A 141 0.29 -26.22 0.90
C GLN A 141 1.45 -27.09 1.40
N ASP A 142 2.67 -26.88 0.90
CA ASP A 142 3.88 -27.50 1.44
C ASP A 142 4.25 -26.85 2.79
N PRO A 143 4.29 -27.60 3.92
CA PRO A 143 4.71 -27.07 5.22
C PRO A 143 6.13 -26.49 5.25
N ALA A 144 6.98 -26.84 4.29
CA ALA A 144 8.33 -26.29 4.15
C ALA A 144 8.36 -24.96 3.36
N TRP A 145 7.25 -24.58 2.72
CA TRP A 145 7.19 -23.36 1.92
C TRP A 145 7.41 -22.12 2.78
N ARG A 146 8.14 -21.17 2.20
CA ARG A 146 8.42 -19.86 2.79
C ARG A 146 8.31 -18.81 1.70
N MET A 147 7.61 -17.71 2.01
CA MET A 147 7.54 -16.57 1.11
C MET A 147 8.96 -16.06 0.81
N PRO A 148 9.33 -15.94 -0.49
CA PRO A 148 10.55 -15.27 -0.88
C PRO A 148 10.59 -13.86 -0.27
N GLN A 149 11.76 -13.40 0.17
CA GLN A 149 11.85 -12.03 0.69
C GLN A 149 11.71 -11.04 -0.46
N ALA A 150 11.02 -9.93 -0.25
CA ALA A 150 11.02 -8.80 -1.17
C ALA A 150 12.48 -8.35 -1.46
N PRO A 151 12.75 -7.69 -2.60
CA PRO A 151 14.04 -7.02 -2.81
C PRO A 151 14.30 -6.04 -1.67
N ASP A 152 15.38 -6.28 -0.93
CA ASP A 152 15.89 -5.37 0.08
C ASP A 152 16.85 -4.42 -0.62
N LEU A 153 16.50 -3.13 -0.66
CA LEU A 153 17.30 -2.08 -1.27
C LEU A 153 17.69 -1.10 -0.17
N SER A 154 18.99 -0.98 0.07
CA SER A 154 19.51 0.15 0.85
C SER A 154 19.32 1.46 0.08
N GLU A 155 19.34 2.59 0.80
CA GLU A 155 19.28 3.93 0.18
C GLU A 155 20.40 4.11 -0.86
N ASP A 156 21.61 3.61 -0.56
CA ASP A 156 22.76 3.68 -1.47
C ASP A 156 22.55 2.85 -2.76
N GLU A 157 21.93 1.68 -2.65
CA GLU A 157 21.60 0.83 -3.81
C GLU A 157 20.49 1.44 -4.66
N ALA A 158 19.48 2.03 -4.02
CA ALA A 158 18.40 2.74 -4.70
C ALA A 158 18.95 3.91 -5.53
N ASP A 159 19.82 4.73 -4.95
CA ASP A 159 20.49 5.83 -5.63
C ASP A 159 21.36 5.35 -6.80
N GLU A 160 22.10 4.25 -6.62
CA GLU A 160 22.94 3.69 -7.66
C GLU A 160 22.11 3.16 -8.84
N VAL A 161 20.96 2.53 -8.59
CA VAL A 161 20.02 2.07 -9.63
C VAL A 161 19.52 3.25 -10.46
N VAL A 162 19.10 4.34 -9.80
CA VAL A 162 18.65 5.56 -10.49
C VAL A 162 19.78 6.16 -11.31
N ARG A 163 20.99 6.26 -10.74
CA ARG A 163 22.17 6.80 -11.40
C ARG A 163 22.58 5.97 -12.62
N ARG A 164 22.50 4.64 -12.53
CA ARG A 164 22.78 3.71 -13.62
C ARG A 164 21.78 3.86 -14.77
N LYS A 165 20.48 3.98 -14.48
CA LYS A 165 19.49 4.27 -15.53
C LYS A 165 19.71 5.64 -16.17
N ALA A 166 20.04 6.65 -15.36
CA ALA A 166 20.33 7.99 -15.87
C ALA A 166 21.61 8.04 -16.73
N SER A 167 22.65 7.27 -16.40
CA SER A 167 23.90 7.25 -17.17
C SER A 167 23.75 6.61 -18.56
N GLY A 168 22.70 5.80 -18.77
CA GLY A 168 22.32 5.30 -20.09
C GLY A 168 21.75 6.38 -21.03
N LEU A 169 21.37 7.55 -20.51
CA LEU A 169 20.86 8.66 -21.31
C LEU A 169 22.02 9.48 -21.86
N THR A 170 22.13 9.54 -23.19
CA THR A 170 23.12 10.39 -23.84
C THR A 170 22.72 11.86 -23.78
N PHE A 171 23.70 12.76 -23.72
CA PHE A 171 23.46 14.21 -23.74
C PHE A 171 22.56 14.64 -24.91
N SER A 172 22.74 14.03 -26.08
CA SER A 172 21.91 14.30 -27.25
C SER A 172 20.45 13.88 -27.06
N VAL A 173 20.17 12.74 -26.42
CA VAL A 173 18.81 12.30 -26.11
C VAL A 173 18.14 13.27 -25.14
N VAL A 174 18.85 13.70 -24.10
CA VAL A 174 18.32 14.67 -23.12
C VAL A 174 18.08 16.03 -23.78
N ALA A 175 19.04 16.53 -24.56
CA ALA A 175 18.92 17.80 -25.27
C ALA A 175 17.78 17.78 -26.30
N LEU A 176 17.63 16.69 -27.05
CA LEU A 176 16.55 16.54 -28.02
C LEU A 176 15.19 16.40 -27.35
N GLY A 177 15.09 15.62 -26.27
CA GLY A 177 13.85 15.49 -25.49
C GLY A 177 13.39 16.83 -24.92
N GLY A 178 14.31 17.59 -24.31
CA GLY A 178 14.02 18.94 -23.83
C GLY A 178 13.65 19.93 -24.95
N LEU A 179 14.29 19.83 -26.12
CA LEU A 179 13.93 20.65 -27.28
C LEU A 179 12.53 20.31 -27.80
N LEU A 180 12.21 19.02 -27.92
CA LEU A 180 10.89 18.55 -28.38
C LEU A 180 9.77 18.96 -27.41
N ASP A 181 10.01 18.87 -26.10
CA ASP A 181 9.06 19.36 -25.09
C ASP A 181 8.94 20.89 -25.10
N GLY A 182 10.04 21.61 -25.40
CA GLY A 182 10.00 23.06 -25.64
C GLY A 182 9.19 23.47 -26.88
N PHE A 183 9.11 22.60 -27.90
CA PHE A 183 8.24 22.78 -29.07
C PHE A 183 6.78 22.38 -28.81
N ASN A 184 6.46 21.76 -27.65
CA ASN A 184 5.10 21.46 -27.28
C ASN A 184 4.34 22.79 -27.02
N PRO A 185 3.34 23.15 -27.84
CA PRO A 185 2.65 24.43 -27.71
C PRO A 185 1.95 24.61 -26.35
N CYS A 186 1.63 23.50 -25.66
CA CYS A 186 1.09 23.52 -24.32
C CYS A 186 2.13 23.99 -23.29
N ALA A 187 3.34 23.41 -23.31
CA ALA A 187 4.41 23.71 -22.36
C ALA A 187 4.99 25.12 -22.55
N ILE A 188 5.18 25.58 -23.79
CA ILE A 188 5.67 26.94 -24.04
C ILE A 188 4.67 28.01 -23.58
N SER A 189 3.35 27.75 -23.72
CA SER A 189 2.30 28.67 -23.31
C SER A 189 2.24 28.83 -21.78
N THR A 190 2.36 27.73 -21.03
CA THR A 190 2.41 27.78 -19.56
C THR A 190 3.66 28.48 -19.08
N LEU A 191 4.82 28.25 -19.71
CA LEU A 191 6.06 28.92 -19.36
C LEU A 191 5.98 30.43 -19.61
N ILE A 192 5.48 30.87 -20.77
CA ILE A 192 5.27 32.30 -21.06
C ILE A 192 4.28 32.93 -20.07
N PHE A 193 3.18 32.23 -19.74
CA PHE A 193 2.23 32.67 -18.73
C PHE A 193 2.90 32.83 -17.35
N PHE A 194 3.64 31.82 -16.88
CA PHE A 194 4.38 31.89 -15.62
C PHE A 194 5.42 33.00 -15.62
N MET A 195 6.18 33.18 -16.71
CA MET A 195 7.13 34.28 -16.84
C MET A 195 6.43 35.64 -16.80
N SER A 196 5.26 35.76 -17.43
CA SER A 196 4.45 36.99 -17.40
C SER A 196 3.94 37.29 -15.99
N VAL A 197 3.43 36.27 -15.28
CA VAL A 197 3.00 36.38 -13.88
C VAL A 197 4.17 36.76 -12.98
N LEU A 198 5.34 36.13 -13.13
CA LEU A 198 6.54 36.43 -12.35
C LEU A 198 7.10 37.82 -12.66
N ALA A 199 7.02 38.28 -13.91
CA ALA A 199 7.41 39.64 -14.29
C ALA A 199 6.48 40.69 -13.64
N VAL A 200 5.17 40.47 -13.67
CA VAL A 200 4.19 41.33 -12.99
C VAL A 200 4.33 41.25 -11.46
N ALA A 201 4.59 40.08 -10.90
CA ALA A 201 4.77 39.88 -9.46
C ALA A 201 6.11 40.47 -8.94
N ARG A 202 7.19 40.42 -9.75
CA ARG A 202 8.44 41.14 -9.46
C ARG A 202 8.33 42.66 -9.66
N ALA A 203 7.35 43.13 -10.43
CA ALA A 203 7.11 44.55 -10.65
C ALA A 203 6.40 45.26 -9.47
N ALA A 204 6.55 44.77 -8.24
CA ALA A 204 6.13 45.47 -7.02
C ALA A 204 7.33 46.06 -6.23
N PRO A 205 8.05 47.08 -6.74
CA PRO A 205 8.87 47.92 -5.87
C PRO A 205 7.98 48.93 -5.11
N ARG A 206 7.75 48.62 -3.83
CA ARG A 206 7.62 49.56 -2.69
C ARG A 206 6.56 50.67 -2.69
N THR A 207 5.59 50.73 -3.60
CA THR A 207 4.55 51.77 -3.58
C THR A 207 3.22 51.30 -2.96
N ARG A 208 3.25 51.00 -1.66
CA ARG A 208 2.06 50.95 -0.79
C ARG A 208 2.31 51.73 0.51
N LEU A 209 2.83 52.94 0.37
CA LEU A 209 3.06 53.87 1.49
C LEU A 209 2.84 55.31 1.02
N LEU A 210 1.77 55.53 0.26
CA LEU A 210 1.26 56.85 -0.15
C LEU A 210 -0.11 56.68 -0.81
N VAL A 211 -1.07 56.20 -0.04
CA VAL A 211 -2.49 56.47 -0.28
C VAL A 211 -3.02 56.96 1.07
N GLY A 212 -3.16 58.27 1.17
CA GLY A 212 -4.03 58.89 2.17
C GLY A 212 -5.49 58.71 1.81
#